data_AF-A0A3B0TMT1-F1
#
_entry.id   AF-A0A3B0TMT1-F1
#
_cell.length_a   1.000
_cell.length_b   1.000
_cell.length_c   1.000
_cell.angle_alpha   90.00
_cell.angle_beta   90.00
_cell.angle_gamma   90.00
#
_symmetry.space_group_name_H-M   'P 1'
#
loop_
_entity.id
_entity.type
_entity.pdbx_description
1 polymer ?
#
loop_
_entity_poly.entity_id
_entity_poly.type
_entity_poly.pdbx_seq_one_letter_code
_entity_poly.pdbx_strand_id
1 'polypeptide(L)'
;MKNTNLGRNKVHFYILQKNNRMKTKSLFFILFVSFVSLSFVTYTWNFKTKEGNTKTVMQQDSVLRRIVLFKFKEGTSVENIKKVEEAFSELPSKIQQIASYEWGLNNSPEGLEKGFAHCFLLTFKSEEDRAAYLPHPDPKLLAMY
;
A
#
# COMPACT_ATOMS: atom_id res chain seq x y z
N MET A 1 30.21 72.34 -38.01
CA MET A 1 30.58 71.18 -37.18
C MET A 1 29.51 70.94 -36.13
N LYS A 2 28.72 69.86 -36.25
CA LYS A 2 28.23 69.03 -35.12
C LYS A 2 27.22 67.98 -35.61
N ASN A 3 27.46 66.77 -35.14
CA ASN A 3 26.46 65.76 -34.79
C ASN A 3 26.09 64.66 -35.81
N THR A 4 27.05 63.80 -36.15
CA THR A 4 26.80 62.45 -36.71
C THR A 4 27.05 61.31 -35.70
N ASN A 5 27.43 61.62 -34.45
CA ASN A 5 27.80 60.63 -33.44
C ASN A 5 26.67 60.25 -32.45
N LEU A 6 25.52 60.95 -32.43
CA LEU A 6 24.45 60.64 -31.46
C LEU A 6 23.57 59.44 -31.86
N GLY A 7 23.44 59.15 -33.16
CA GLY A 7 22.61 58.06 -33.68
C GLY A 7 23.24 56.66 -33.49
N ARG A 8 24.55 56.51 -33.75
CA ARG A 8 25.25 55.21 -33.63
C ARG A 8 25.30 54.70 -32.18
N ASN A 9 25.48 55.60 -31.21
CA ASN A 9 25.51 55.24 -29.80
C ASN A 9 24.15 54.76 -29.27
N LYS A 10 23.03 55.35 -29.74
CA LYS A 10 21.68 54.87 -29.38
C LYS A 10 21.37 53.48 -29.95
N VAL A 11 21.76 53.20 -31.19
CA VAL A 11 21.52 51.89 -31.83
C VAL A 11 22.38 50.81 -31.17
N HIS A 12 23.65 51.12 -30.85
CA HIS A 12 24.55 50.20 -30.14
C HIS A 12 24.05 49.90 -28.72
N PHE A 13 23.57 50.92 -27.98
CA PHE A 13 23.00 50.73 -26.64
C PHE A 13 21.71 49.88 -26.67
N TYR A 14 20.86 50.08 -27.68
CA TYR A 14 19.62 49.31 -27.84
C TYR A 14 19.88 47.83 -28.17
N ILE A 15 20.88 47.53 -29.00
CA ILE A 15 21.29 46.15 -29.33
C ILE A 15 21.89 45.45 -28.10
N LEU A 16 22.72 46.15 -27.31
CA LEU A 16 23.27 45.63 -26.05
C LEU A 16 22.17 45.38 -25.01
N GLN A 17 21.21 46.31 -24.86
CA GLN A 17 20.07 46.17 -23.95
C GLN A 17 19.14 45.02 -24.36
N LYS A 18 18.88 44.84 -25.67
CA LYS A 18 18.08 43.72 -26.21
C LYS A 18 18.76 42.37 -25.97
N ASN A 19 20.08 42.28 -26.13
CA ASN A 19 20.84 41.05 -25.91
C ASN A 19 20.85 40.65 -24.43
N ASN A 20 21.04 41.61 -23.51
CA ASN A 20 20.93 41.33 -22.07
C ASN A 20 19.51 40.99 -21.64
N ARG A 21 18.48 41.60 -22.23
CA ARG A 21 17.06 41.29 -21.95
C ARG A 21 16.66 39.88 -22.40
N MET A 22 17.24 39.36 -23.48
CA MET A 22 17.00 37.98 -23.92
C MET A 22 17.77 36.96 -23.03
N LYS A 23 19.00 37.29 -22.63
CA LYS A 23 19.80 36.46 -21.72
C LYS A 23 19.17 36.37 -20.32
N THR A 24 18.63 37.46 -19.77
CA THR A 24 17.95 37.44 -18.47
C THR A 24 16.66 36.63 -18.51
N LYS A 25 15.83 36.76 -19.56
CA LYS A 25 14.63 35.92 -19.73
C LYS A 25 14.97 34.43 -19.87
N SER A 26 16.05 34.10 -20.58
CA SER A 26 16.54 32.72 -20.69
C SER A 26 17.07 32.18 -19.35
N LEU A 27 17.73 33.02 -18.55
CA LEU A 27 18.22 32.66 -17.22
C LEU A 27 17.08 32.41 -16.23
N PHE A 28 16.04 33.25 -16.25
CA PHE A 28 14.81 33.04 -15.45
C PHE A 28 14.07 31.76 -15.86
N PHE A 29 14.04 31.44 -17.15
CA PHE A 29 13.41 30.20 -17.64
C PHE A 29 14.19 28.94 -17.18
N ILE A 30 15.52 28.97 -17.23
CA ILE A 30 16.37 27.88 -16.72
C ILE A 30 16.21 27.71 -15.20
N LEU A 31 16.17 28.82 -14.44
CA LEU A 31 15.91 28.80 -13.00
C LEU A 31 14.54 28.20 -12.67
N PHE A 32 13.49 28.55 -13.42
CA PHE A 32 12.15 28.01 -13.23
C PHE A 32 12.07 26.49 -13.51
N VAL A 33 12.71 26.02 -14.59
CA VAL A 33 12.77 24.57 -14.90
C VAL A 33 13.56 23.81 -13.83
N SER A 34 14.65 24.38 -13.31
CA SER A 34 15.41 23.75 -12.22
C SER A 34 14.61 23.66 -10.92
N PHE A 35 13.77 24.66 -10.62
CA PHE A 35 12.91 24.65 -9.44
C PHE A 35 11.80 23.60 -9.54
N VAL A 36 11.15 23.48 -10.71
CA VAL A 36 10.12 22.46 -10.97
C VAL A 36 10.72 21.04 -10.91
N SER A 37 11.94 20.84 -11.42
CA SER A 37 12.65 19.55 -11.30
C SER A 37 12.93 19.18 -9.84
N LEU A 38 13.27 20.15 -8.99
CA LEU A 38 13.55 19.91 -7.58
C LEU A 38 12.28 19.55 -6.79
N SER A 39 11.15 20.19 -7.12
CA SER A 39 9.84 19.82 -6.56
C SER A 39 9.38 18.42 -7.01
N PHE A 40 9.69 18.02 -8.25
CA PHE A 40 9.31 16.70 -8.76
C PHE A 40 10.14 15.56 -8.14
N VAL A 41 11.44 15.76 -7.96
CA VAL A 41 12.32 14.80 -7.26
C VAL A 41 11.93 14.65 -5.78
N THR A 42 11.59 15.74 -5.08
CA THR A 42 11.14 15.69 -3.68
C THR A 42 9.75 15.07 -3.51
N TYR A 43 8.84 15.27 -4.47
CA TYR A 43 7.53 14.62 -4.51
C TYR A 43 7.65 13.10 -4.74
N THR A 44 8.54 12.66 -5.64
CA THR A 44 8.78 11.23 -5.89
C THR A 44 9.56 10.54 -4.76
N TRP A 45 10.43 11.25 -4.04
CA TRP A 45 11.10 10.73 -2.83
C TRP A 45 10.14 10.51 -1.65
N ASN A 46 9.10 11.35 -1.52
CA ASN A 46 8.06 11.16 -0.49
C ASN A 46 7.18 9.92 -0.73
N PHE A 47 7.06 9.44 -1.97
CA PHE A 47 6.24 8.27 -2.29
C PHE A 47 6.98 6.93 -2.12
N LYS A 48 8.31 6.92 -2.23
CA LYS A 48 9.11 5.68 -2.19
C LYS A 48 9.58 5.26 -0.78
N THR A 49 9.29 6.06 0.25
CA THR A 49 9.79 5.82 1.62
C THR A 49 8.74 5.32 2.61
N LYS A 50 7.53 5.01 2.13
CA LYS A 50 6.47 4.33 2.90
C LYS A 50 6.36 2.82 2.61
N GLU A 51 7.45 2.15 2.27
CA GLU A 51 7.54 0.72 2.61
C GLU A 51 8.06 0.64 4.05
N GLY A 52 7.12 0.57 4.98
CA GLY A 52 7.42 0.36 6.39
C GLY A 52 8.21 -0.92 6.55
N ASN A 53 9.50 -0.79 6.85
CA ASN A 53 10.30 -1.84 7.45
C ASN A 53 9.88 -2.01 8.92
N THR A 54 8.61 -2.33 9.15
CA THR A 54 8.20 -3.01 10.38
C THR A 54 8.71 -4.42 10.25
N LYS A 55 9.99 -4.64 10.64
CA LYS A 55 10.35 -5.93 11.21
C LYS A 55 9.49 -6.05 12.45
N THR A 56 8.31 -6.67 12.31
CA THR A 56 7.61 -7.24 13.46
C THR A 56 8.65 -8.11 14.14
N VAL A 57 9.17 -7.67 15.29
CA VAL A 57 9.99 -8.52 16.14
C VAL A 57 9.02 -9.54 16.72
N MET A 58 8.70 -10.56 15.92
CA MET A 58 8.03 -11.75 16.41
C MET A 58 9.04 -12.41 17.32
N GLN A 59 8.77 -12.32 18.62
CA GLN A 59 9.46 -13.04 19.67
C GLN A 59 9.68 -14.49 19.19
N GLN A 60 10.90 -15.00 19.30
CA GLN A 60 11.41 -16.21 18.63
C GLN A 60 10.67 -17.52 19.00
N ASP A 61 9.70 -17.45 19.92
CA ASP A 61 8.81 -18.55 20.33
C ASP A 61 7.40 -18.45 19.71
N SER A 62 7.16 -17.42 18.88
CA SER A 62 5.83 -17.06 18.37
C SER A 62 5.45 -17.91 17.16
N VAL A 63 4.71 -18.98 17.40
CA VAL A 63 3.87 -19.60 16.38
C VAL A 63 3.04 -18.53 15.64
N LEU A 64 2.81 -18.74 14.35
CA LEU A 64 2.01 -17.84 13.54
C LEU A 64 0.53 -18.13 13.74
N ARG A 65 -0.27 -17.10 14.03
CA ARG A 65 -1.72 -17.22 14.18
C ARG A 65 -2.46 -16.53 13.03
N ARG A 66 -3.23 -17.31 12.27
CA ARG A 66 -4.17 -16.79 11.27
C ARG A 66 -5.56 -16.77 11.87
N ILE A 67 -6.12 -15.57 12.00
CA ILE A 67 -7.49 -15.35 12.46
C ILE A 67 -8.36 -15.04 11.25
N VAL A 68 -9.47 -15.76 11.11
CA VAL A 68 -10.49 -15.53 10.09
C VAL A 68 -11.79 -15.18 10.81
N LEU A 69 -12.25 -13.94 10.63
CA LEU A 69 -13.54 -13.47 11.13
C LEU A 69 -14.56 -13.51 10.00
N PHE A 70 -15.68 -14.18 10.22
CA PHE A 70 -16.67 -14.41 9.18
C PHE A 70 -17.99 -13.69 9.46
N LYS A 71 -18.49 -13.02 8.42
CA LYS A 71 -19.81 -12.40 8.37
C LYS A 71 -20.60 -13.00 7.22
N PHE A 72 -21.69 -13.69 7.53
CA PHE A 72 -22.56 -14.25 6.52
C PHE A 72 -23.46 -13.16 5.90
N LYS A 73 -23.84 -13.36 4.65
CA LYS A 73 -24.85 -12.53 4.00
C LYS A 73 -26.21 -12.79 4.64
N GLU A 74 -27.07 -11.78 4.63
CA GLU A 74 -28.45 -11.94 5.03
C GLU A 74 -29.15 -13.02 4.18
N GLY A 75 -29.98 -13.84 4.82
CA GLY A 75 -30.65 -14.98 4.16
C GLY A 75 -29.77 -16.21 3.90
N THR A 76 -28.52 -16.24 4.39
CA THR A 76 -27.72 -17.47 4.35
C THR A 76 -28.39 -18.54 5.20
N SER A 77 -28.67 -19.70 4.62
CA SER A 77 -29.31 -20.80 5.33
C SER A 77 -28.39 -21.43 6.38
N VAL A 78 -28.99 -22.01 7.43
CA VAL A 78 -28.26 -22.68 8.51
C VAL A 78 -27.40 -23.82 7.96
N GLU A 79 -27.88 -24.54 6.95
CA GLU A 79 -27.14 -25.64 6.31
C GLU A 79 -25.88 -25.13 5.60
N ASN A 80 -25.94 -23.95 5.00
CA ASN A 80 -24.78 -23.36 4.34
C ASN A 80 -23.76 -22.81 5.34
N ILE A 81 -24.20 -22.26 6.46
CA ILE A 81 -23.31 -21.88 7.58
C ILE A 81 -22.61 -23.13 8.11
N LYS A 82 -23.37 -24.20 8.37
CA LYS A 82 -22.84 -25.46 8.86
C LYS A 82 -21.80 -26.08 7.92
N LYS A 83 -22.03 -26.03 6.61
CA LYS A 83 -21.04 -26.48 5.61
C LYS A 83 -19.72 -25.72 5.72
N VAL A 84 -19.75 -24.42 6.03
CA VAL A 84 -18.53 -23.63 6.25
C VAL A 84 -17.85 -24.08 7.54
N GLU A 85 -18.58 -24.24 8.64
CA GLU A 85 -18.03 -24.74 9.91
C GLU A 85 -17.38 -26.12 9.76
N GLU A 86 -18.05 -27.05 9.06
CA GLU A 86 -17.55 -28.39 8.75
C GLU A 86 -16.30 -28.31 7.85
N ALA A 87 -16.32 -27.49 6.79
CA ALA A 87 -15.18 -27.33 5.89
C ALA A 87 -13.92 -26.78 6.60
N PHE A 88 -14.07 -25.81 7.50
CA PHE A 88 -12.96 -25.31 8.30
C PHE A 88 -12.48 -26.33 9.34
N SER A 89 -13.40 -27.08 9.96
CA SER A 89 -13.07 -28.12 10.94
C SER A 89 -12.34 -29.32 10.34
N GLU A 90 -12.48 -29.53 9.03
CA GLU A 90 -11.73 -30.55 8.28
C GLU A 90 -10.33 -30.10 7.86
N LEU A 91 -9.96 -28.81 7.97
CA LEU A 91 -8.65 -28.33 7.53
C LEU A 91 -7.47 -29.03 8.26
N PRO A 92 -7.49 -29.22 9.59
CA PRO A 92 -6.37 -29.85 10.29
C PRO A 92 -6.09 -31.29 9.86
N SER A 93 -7.11 -32.03 9.40
CA SER A 93 -6.93 -33.40 8.90
C SER A 93 -6.38 -33.44 7.47
N LYS A 94 -6.60 -32.37 6.69
CA LYS A 94 -6.16 -32.27 5.28
C LYS A 94 -4.80 -31.59 5.13
N ILE A 95 -4.41 -30.72 6.07
CA ILE A 95 -3.24 -29.86 5.95
C ILE A 95 -2.34 -30.05 7.16
N GLN A 96 -1.25 -30.80 6.97
CA GLN A 96 -0.32 -31.17 8.05
C GLN A 96 0.44 -29.97 8.64
N GLN A 97 0.53 -28.86 7.89
CA GLN A 97 1.17 -27.61 8.31
C GLN A 97 0.36 -26.85 9.36
N ILE A 98 -0.93 -27.18 9.56
CA ILE A 98 -1.74 -26.61 10.64
C ILE A 98 -1.33 -27.30 11.94
N ALA A 99 -0.64 -26.56 12.81
CA ALA A 99 -0.16 -27.03 14.10
C ALA A 99 -1.26 -27.07 15.17
N SER A 100 -2.22 -26.16 15.10
CA SER A 100 -3.41 -26.13 15.98
C SER A 100 -4.56 -25.42 15.27
N TYR A 101 -5.78 -25.77 15.65
CA TYR A 101 -7.01 -25.20 15.12
C TYR A 101 -8.06 -25.05 16.23
N GLU A 102 -8.65 -23.87 16.30
CA GLU A 102 -9.71 -23.52 17.23
C GLU A 102 -10.74 -22.67 16.49
N TRP A 103 -12.02 -22.76 16.85
CA TRP A 103 -13.05 -21.88 16.30
C TRP A 103 -14.20 -21.69 17.28
N GLY A 104 -15.01 -20.66 17.06
CA GLY A 104 -16.20 -20.42 17.86
C GLY A 104 -17.07 -19.28 17.35
N LEU A 105 -18.22 -19.12 18.01
CA LEU A 105 -19.15 -18.04 17.80
C LEU A 105 -18.78 -16.82 18.65
N ASN A 106 -19.09 -15.65 18.13
CA ASN A 106 -19.00 -14.42 18.91
C ASN A 106 -20.06 -14.42 20.02
N ASN A 107 -19.62 -14.18 21.26
CA ASN A 107 -20.46 -14.08 22.44
C ASN A 107 -20.15 -12.78 23.23
N SER A 108 -19.66 -11.74 22.56
CA SER A 108 -19.37 -10.46 23.21
C SER A 108 -20.67 -9.69 23.49
N PRO A 109 -20.89 -9.20 24.72
CA PRO A 109 -22.04 -8.34 25.05
C PRO A 109 -21.84 -6.87 24.62
N GLU A 110 -20.69 -6.52 24.05
CA GLU A 110 -20.26 -5.14 23.83
C GLU A 110 -20.84 -4.49 22.56
N GLY A 111 -21.45 -5.27 21.66
CA GLY A 111 -22.09 -4.76 20.43
C GLY A 111 -21.11 -4.21 19.39
N LEU A 112 -19.81 -4.55 19.49
CA LEU A 112 -18.74 -4.06 18.60
C LEU A 112 -18.35 -5.06 17.51
N GLU A 113 -19.10 -6.15 17.35
CA GLU A 113 -18.82 -7.26 16.45
C GLU A 113 -19.01 -6.92 14.97
N LYS A 114 -19.68 -5.82 14.62
CA LYS A 114 -19.90 -5.38 13.23
C LYS A 114 -20.53 -6.44 12.30
N GLY A 115 -21.22 -7.42 12.89
CA GLY A 115 -21.83 -8.55 12.21
C GLY A 115 -20.90 -9.75 11.95
N PHE A 116 -19.68 -9.76 12.51
CA PHE A 116 -18.84 -10.96 12.51
C PHE A 116 -19.32 -11.93 13.58
N ALA A 117 -19.84 -13.08 13.14
CA ALA A 117 -20.47 -14.08 13.98
C ALA A 117 -19.54 -15.26 14.31
N HIS A 118 -18.59 -15.57 13.43
CA HIS A 118 -17.68 -16.71 13.58
C HIS A 118 -16.23 -16.27 13.58
N CYS A 119 -15.42 -16.97 14.36
CA CYS A 119 -13.97 -16.83 14.40
C CYS A 119 -13.32 -18.20 14.20
N PHE A 120 -12.39 -18.30 13.25
CA PHE A 120 -11.55 -19.48 13.05
C PHE A 120 -10.09 -19.09 13.25
N LEU A 121 -9.38 -19.83 14.09
CA LEU A 121 -8.00 -19.61 14.45
C LEU A 121 -7.16 -20.81 14.00
N LEU A 122 -6.21 -20.56 13.10
CA LEU A 122 -5.24 -21.54 12.63
C LEU A 122 -3.85 -21.15 13.14
N THR A 123 -3.12 -22.12 13.67
CA THR A 123 -1.75 -21.95 14.14
C THR A 123 -0.79 -22.65 13.19
N PHE A 124 0.29 -21.98 12.81
CA PHE A 124 1.38 -22.51 11.98
C PHE A 124 2.70 -22.34 12.73
N LYS A 125 3.70 -23.20 12.47
CA LYS A 125 5.01 -23.08 13.11
C LYS A 125 5.91 -22.05 12.43
N SER A 126 5.64 -21.73 11.15
CA SER A 126 6.40 -20.76 10.39
C SER A 126 5.58 -20.09 9.28
N GLU A 127 6.14 -19.07 8.64
CA GLU A 127 5.54 -18.42 7.46
C GLU A 127 5.53 -19.35 6.24
N GLU A 128 6.51 -20.25 6.12
CA GLU A 128 6.59 -21.24 5.04
C GLU A 128 5.44 -22.26 5.15
N ASP A 129 5.15 -22.73 6.37
CA ASP A 129 4.00 -23.60 6.66
C ASP A 129 2.67 -22.93 6.27
N ARG A 130 2.52 -21.64 6.59
CA ARG A 130 1.37 -20.83 6.16
C ARG A 130 1.35 -20.62 4.64
N ALA A 131 2.50 -20.41 4.00
CA ALA A 131 2.57 -20.20 2.56
C ALA A 131 2.19 -21.47 1.79
N ALA A 132 2.56 -22.65 2.29
CA ALA A 132 2.16 -23.95 1.75
C ALA A 132 0.64 -24.22 1.85
N TYR A 133 -0.05 -23.55 2.77
CA TYR A 133 -1.52 -23.55 2.87
C TYR A 133 -2.20 -22.76 1.72
N LEU A 134 -1.54 -21.76 1.12
CA LEU A 134 -2.12 -20.90 0.07
C LEU A 134 -2.33 -21.55 -1.32
N PRO A 135 -1.46 -22.45 -1.85
CA PRO A 135 -1.66 -23.03 -3.18
C PRO A 135 -2.73 -24.15 -3.25
N HIS A 136 -3.60 -24.31 -2.25
CA HIS A 136 -4.61 -25.37 -2.28
C HIS A 136 -5.67 -25.12 -3.38
N PRO A 137 -6.02 -26.13 -4.18
CA PRO A 137 -6.84 -26.01 -5.39
C PRO A 137 -8.34 -25.73 -5.14
N ASP A 138 -8.74 -25.35 -3.92
CA ASP A 138 -10.11 -24.92 -3.63
C ASP A 138 -10.14 -23.40 -3.35
N PRO A 139 -10.38 -22.57 -4.38
CA PRO A 139 -10.41 -21.11 -4.26
C PRO A 139 -11.50 -20.60 -3.32
N LYS A 140 -12.53 -21.42 -3.02
CA LYS A 140 -13.68 -20.98 -2.22
C LYS A 140 -13.37 -20.87 -0.73
N LEU A 141 -12.36 -21.60 -0.24
CA LEU A 141 -11.88 -21.49 1.14
C LEU A 141 -10.93 -20.29 1.34
N LEU A 142 -10.38 -19.73 0.27
CA LEU A 142 -9.18 -18.89 0.33
C LEU A 142 -9.42 -17.38 0.10
N ALA A 143 -10.61 -16.96 -0.34
CA ALA A 143 -10.88 -15.56 -0.66
C ALA A 143 -12.09 -15.03 0.11
N MET A 144 -11.87 -14.63 1.36
CA MET A 144 -12.71 -13.60 2.00
C MET A 144 -11.79 -12.60 2.70
N TYR A 145 -11.33 -11.63 1.89
CA TYR A 145 -10.98 -10.28 2.34
C TYR A 145 -12.24 -9.42 2.26
#